data_AF-A0A7W2R8V9-F1
#
_entry.id   AF-A0A7W2R8V9-F1
#
_cell.length_a   1.000
_cell.length_b   1.000
_cell.length_c   1.000
_cell.angle_alpha   90.00
_cell.angle_beta   90.00
_cell.angle_gamma   90.00
#
_symmetry.space_group_name_H-M   'P 1'
#
loop_
_entity.id
_entity.type
_entity.pdbx_description
1 polymer ?
#
loop_
_entity_poly.entity_id
_entity_poly.type
_entity_poly.pdbx_seq_one_letter_code
_entity_poly.pdbx_strand_id
1 'polypeptide(L)'
;MKDDKKAFSNAEKQKRYRERQKECGKKEMRGYLSPEAQNCYELIAEQTKWTDSVILSNAVRLTYAAYKNGQIGLLNNWLKKHDL
;
A
#
# COMPACT_ATOMS: atom_id res chain seq x y z
N MET A 1 34.65 13.29 21.42
CA MET A 1 33.70 14.43 21.36
C MET A 1 32.31 13.86 21.51
N LYS A 2 31.54 14.29 22.52
CA LYS A 2 30.11 13.94 22.61
C LYS A 2 29.40 14.81 21.60
N ASP A 3 28.77 14.21 20.59
CA ASP A 3 27.88 14.94 19.69
C ASP A 3 26.70 15.45 20.52
N ASP A 4 26.74 16.72 20.90
CA ASP A 4 25.59 17.45 21.43
C ASP A 4 24.54 17.52 20.32
N LYS A 5 23.71 16.49 20.24
CA LYS A 5 22.50 16.50 19.41
C LYS A 5 21.60 17.58 19.96
N LYS A 6 21.77 18.80 19.43
CA LYS A 6 20.95 19.97 19.71
C LYS A 6 19.49 19.54 19.68
N ALA A 7 18.82 19.66 20.83
CA ALA A 7 17.43 19.24 20.93
C ALA A 7 16.61 20.03 19.91
N PHE A 8 15.94 19.31 19.00
CA PHE A 8 15.08 19.95 18.01
C PHE A 8 14.02 20.79 18.72
N SER A 9 13.80 22.00 18.21
CA SER A 9 12.68 22.83 18.61
C SER A 9 11.35 22.11 18.30
N ASN A 10 10.28 22.50 18.99
CA ASN A 10 8.94 21.93 18.72
C ASN A 10 8.51 22.14 17.27
N ALA A 11 8.90 23.26 16.65
CA ALA A 11 8.61 23.54 15.25
C ALA A 11 9.32 22.56 14.30
N GLU A 12 10.59 22.26 14.54
CA GLU A 12 11.35 21.27 13.76
C GLU A 12 10.82 19.85 13.95
N LYS A 13 10.40 19.49 15.17
CA LYS A 13 9.73 18.21 15.44
C LYS A 13 8.42 18.07 14.66
N GLN A 14 7.59 19.12 14.63
CA GLN A 14 6.34 19.12 13.85
C GLN A 14 6.59 19.11 12.34
N LYS A 15 7.62 19.81 11.85
CA LYS A 15 8.01 19.77 10.43
C LYS A 15 8.43 18.35 10.04
N ARG A 16 9.35 17.74 10.79
CA ARG A 16 9.80 16.35 10.58
C ARG A 16 8.68 15.32 10.73
N TYR A 17 7.72 15.55 11.62
CA TYR A 17 6.55 14.69 11.73
C TYR A 17 5.68 14.78 10.46
N ARG A 18 5.39 15.99 9.97
CA ARG A 18 4.63 16.20 8.73
C ARG A 18 5.35 15.67 7.49
N GLU A 19 6.66 15.82 7.42
CA GLU A 19 7.50 15.27 6.35
C GLU A 19 7.50 13.73 6.40
N ARG A 20 7.72 13.11 7.57
CA ARG A 20 7.59 11.66 7.72
C ARG A 20 6.19 11.15 7.39
N GLN A 21 5.14 11.88 7.77
CA GLN A 21 3.76 11.50 7.42
C GLN A 21 3.46 11.65 5.93
N LYS A 22 4.07 12.65 5.25
CA LYS A 22 4.03 12.77 3.79
C LYS A 22 4.80 11.64 3.10
N GLU A 23 5.99 11.29 3.59
CA GLU A 23 6.84 10.22 3.05
C GLU A 23 6.28 8.82 3.33
N CYS A 24 5.68 8.60 4.50
CA CYS A 24 4.94 7.38 4.83
C CYS A 24 3.62 7.23 4.06
N GLY A 25 3.25 8.25 3.25
CA GLY A 25 2.09 8.34 2.36
C GLY A 25 1.03 7.30 2.63
N LYS A 26 0.06 7.60 3.51
CA LYS A 26 -1.11 6.78 3.87
C LYS A 26 -1.02 5.30 3.46
N LYS A 27 0.00 4.56 3.94
CA LYS A 27 0.12 3.12 3.68
C LYS A 27 -0.92 2.38 4.51
N GLU A 28 -2.18 2.44 4.10
CA GLU A 28 -3.31 1.90 4.87
C GLU A 28 -3.38 0.36 4.84
N MET A 29 -2.61 -0.28 3.95
CA MET A 29 -2.75 -1.70 3.63
C MET A 29 -1.75 -2.64 4.32
N ARG A 30 -0.67 -2.12 4.91
CA ARG A 30 0.53 -2.89 5.26
C ARG A 30 0.34 -4.02 6.30
N GLY A 31 -0.80 -4.03 7.01
CA GLY A 31 -1.11 -5.04 8.04
C GLY A 31 -2.19 -6.06 7.63
N TYR A 32 -2.83 -5.87 6.47
CA TYR A 32 -3.93 -6.73 6.00
C TYR A 32 -3.52 -7.60 4.80
N LEU A 33 -2.34 -7.38 4.24
CA LEU A 33 -1.85 -8.07 3.06
C LEU A 33 -0.89 -9.19 3.44
N SER A 34 -1.04 -10.35 2.81
CA SER A 34 0.01 -11.37 2.79
C SER A 34 1.23 -10.84 2.02
N PRO A 35 2.41 -11.47 2.13
CA PRO A 35 3.60 -11.08 1.37
C PRO A 35 3.36 -11.04 -0.14
N GLU A 36 2.59 -11.99 -0.67
CA GLU A 36 2.25 -12.09 -2.10
C GLU A 36 1.36 -10.92 -2.52
N ALA A 37 0.31 -10.65 -1.73
CA ALA A 37 -0.58 -9.52 -1.98
C ALA A 37 0.13 -8.15 -1.82
N GLN A 38 1.13 -8.06 -0.94
CA GLN A 38 1.97 -6.88 -0.80
C GLN A 38 2.84 -6.67 -2.05
N ASN A 39 3.41 -7.73 -2.62
CA ASN A 39 4.15 -7.67 -3.89
C ASN A 39 3.23 -7.24 -5.05
N CYS A 40 2.04 -7.82 -5.14
CA CYS A 40 1.02 -7.42 -6.12
C CYS A 40 0.68 -5.92 -6.00
N TYR A 41 0.50 -5.43 -4.77
CA TYR A 41 0.24 -4.01 -4.52
C TYR A 41 1.40 -3.12 -4.96
N GLU A 42 2.65 -3.50 -4.68
CA GLU A 42 3.85 -2.73 -5.09
C GLU A 42 3.98 -2.66 -6.61
N LEU A 43 3.76 -3.79 -7.31
CA LEU A 43 3.75 -3.85 -8.77
C LEU A 43 2.65 -2.97 -9.38
N ILE A 44 1.43 -3.02 -8.84
CA ILE A 44 0.32 -2.18 -9.30
C ILE A 44 0.67 -0.70 -9.12
N ALA A 45 1.16 -0.31 -7.94
CA ALA A 45 1.54 1.07 -7.66
C ALA A 45 2.65 1.55 -8.59
N GLU A 46 3.66 0.72 -8.85
CA GLU A 46 4.75 1.05 -9.76
C GLU A 46 4.28 1.25 -11.20
N GLN A 47 3.43 0.36 -11.72
CA GLN A 47 3.00 0.37 -13.11
C GLN A 47 1.93 1.42 -13.40
N THR A 48 1.01 1.64 -12.47
CA THR A 48 -0.16 2.53 -12.67
C THR A 48 0.05 3.93 -12.15
N LYS A 49 1.02 4.13 -11.23
CA LYS A 49 1.20 5.36 -10.45
C LYS A 49 -0.05 5.79 -9.68
N TRP A 50 -0.95 4.86 -9.39
CA TRP A 50 -2.15 5.12 -8.58
C TRP A 50 -1.81 5.29 -7.11
N THR A 51 -2.68 6.03 -6.41
CA THR A 51 -2.62 6.14 -4.95
C THR A 51 -3.27 4.93 -4.29
N ASP A 52 -2.90 4.66 -3.04
CA ASP A 52 -3.43 3.54 -2.23
C ASP A 52 -4.95 3.49 -2.23
N SER A 53 -5.60 4.65 -2.07
CA SER A 53 -7.05 4.76 -2.06
C SER A 53 -7.68 4.33 -3.40
N VAL A 54 -7.03 4.64 -4.53
CA VAL A 54 -7.50 4.25 -5.86
C VAL A 54 -7.30 2.76 -6.08
N ILE A 55 -6.12 2.24 -5.73
CA ILE A 55 -5.80 0.81 -5.83
C ILE A 55 -6.80 -0.01 -5.01
N LEU A 56 -7.02 0.35 -3.75
CA LEU A 56 -7.94 -0.36 -2.86
C LEU A 56 -9.39 -0.30 -3.38
N SER A 57 -9.86 0.90 -3.76
CA SER A 57 -11.20 1.06 -4.29
C SER A 57 -11.42 0.22 -5.56
N ASN A 58 -10.43 0.17 -6.44
CA ASN A 58 -10.48 -0.64 -7.65
C ASN A 58 -10.40 -2.14 -7.34
N ALA A 59 -9.54 -2.57 -6.42
CA ALA A 59 -9.41 -3.97 -6.04
C ALA A 59 -10.74 -4.55 -5.52
N VAL A 60 -11.45 -3.82 -4.64
CA VAL A 60 -12.76 -4.23 -4.13
C VAL A 60 -13.80 -4.32 -5.26
N ARG A 61 -13.85 -3.30 -6.13
CA ARG A 61 -14.80 -3.26 -7.25
C ARG A 61 -14.55 -4.36 -8.28
N LEU A 62 -13.28 -4.63 -8.61
CA LEU A 62 -12.88 -5.69 -9.53
C LEU A 62 -13.18 -7.07 -8.95
N THR A 63 -12.93 -7.27 -7.65
CA THR A 63 -13.29 -8.53 -6.95
C THR A 63 -14.79 -8.79 -7.04
N TYR A 64 -15.61 -7.77 -6.79
CA TYR A 64 -17.06 -7.89 -6.92
C TYR A 64 -17.52 -8.09 -8.37
N ALA A 65 -16.91 -7.40 -9.34
CA ALA A 65 -17.21 -7.60 -10.76
C ALA A 65 -16.88 -9.04 -11.22
N ALA A 66 -15.74 -9.58 -10.79
CA ALA A 66 -15.35 -10.96 -11.05
C ALA A 66 -16.35 -11.96 -10.45
N TYR A 67 -16.84 -11.70 -9.24
CA TYR A 67 -17.92 -12.50 -8.64
C TYR A 67 -19.20 -12.44 -9.47
N LYS A 68 -19.65 -11.23 -9.84
CA LYS A 68 -20.87 -11.03 -10.63
C LYS A 68 -20.81 -11.68 -12.01
N ASN A 69 -19.62 -11.76 -12.61
CA ASN A 69 -19.40 -12.39 -13.91
C ASN A 69 -19.07 -13.89 -13.81
N GLY A 70 -19.09 -14.50 -12.62
CA GLY A 70 -18.79 -15.93 -12.43
C GLY A 70 -17.31 -16.29 -12.65
N GLN A 71 -16.42 -15.30 -12.75
CA GLN A 71 -15.00 -15.49 -13.04
C GLN A 71 -14.13 -15.62 -11.79
N ILE A 72 -14.67 -15.34 -10.60
CA ILE A 72 -13.90 -15.30 -9.35
C ILE A 72 -13.16 -16.60 -9.05
N GLY A 73 -13.76 -17.77 -9.33
CA GLY A 73 -13.12 -19.06 -9.11
C GLY A 73 -11.92 -19.28 -10.05
N LEU A 74 -12.05 -18.88 -11.32
CA LEU A 74 -10.99 -18.94 -12.31
C LEU A 74 -9.80 -18.06 -11.90
N LEU A 75 -10.09 -16.81 -11.52
CA LEU A 75 -9.07 -15.84 -11.13
C LEU A 75 -8.36 -16.26 -9.83
N ASN A 76 -9.10 -16.75 -8.83
CA ASN A 76 -8.49 -17.25 -7.60
C ASN A 76 -7.58 -18.46 -7.84
N ASN A 77 -7.96 -19.36 -8.74
CA ASN A 77 -7.11 -20.48 -9.12
C ASN A 77 -5.87 -20.01 -9.89
N TRP A 78 -6.00 -18.96 -10.71
CA TRP A 78 -4.87 -18.36 -11.39
C TRP A 78 -3.89 -17.73 -10.40
N LEU A 79 -4.36 -16.93 -9.43
CA LEU A 79 -3.54 -16.35 -8.37
C LEU A 79 -2.72 -17.44 -7.63
N LYS A 80 -3.38 -18.52 -7.19
CA LYS A 80 -2.71 -19.65 -6.51
C LYS A 80 -1.65 -20.36 -7.35
N LYS A 81 -1.81 -20.42 -8.68
CA LYS A 81 -0.85 -21.07 -9.57
C LYS A 81 0.40 -20.23 -9.81
N HIS A 82 0.31 -18.93 -9.58
CA HIS A 82 1.37 -17.97 -9.85
C HIS A 82 1.95 -17.36 -8.57
N ASP A 83 1.54 -17.86 -7.39
CA ASP A 83 1.95 -17.36 -6.07
C ASP A 83 1.74 -15.85 -5.90
N LEU A 84 0.53 -15.39 -6.27
CA LEU A 84 0.08 -13.99 -6.20
C LEU A 84 -1.02 -13.77 -5.17
#